data_AF-A0A8I2BB95-F1
#
_entry.id   AF-A0A8I2BB95-F1
#
_cell.length_a   1.000
_cell.length_b   1.000
_cell.length_c   1.000
_cell.angle_alpha   90.00
_cell.angle_beta   90.00
_cell.angle_gamma   90.00
#
_symmetry.space_group_name_H-M   'P 1'
#
loop_
_entity.id
_entity.type
_entity.pdbx_description
1 polymer ?
#
loop_
_entity_poly.entity_id
_entity_poly.type
_entity_poly.pdbx_seq_one_letter_code
_entity_poly.pdbx_strand_id
1 'polypeptide(L)'
;MLKQPEIIVLSARDKIRLRDQVQRLATTIDKRKFTDADLTNISYTLLVGREHMEYRLALLVTSIKELEEKLYSYIAGEEATIDFFQGAAHGNDDILSVFGKEEELQTAIEKLLENKKYERILDFWTKGISIDWNKLFDQMAVRPHFISLPTYPFAKEKYWVPSEIKQPSAVSTNQLGI
;
A
#
# COMPACT_ATOMS: atom_id res chain seq x y z
N MET A 1 26.06 -13.00 9.85
CA MET A 1 25.58 -12.44 8.57
C MET A 1 24.49 -11.45 8.89
N LEU A 2 24.63 -10.17 8.51
CA LEU A 2 23.55 -9.20 8.66
C LEU A 2 22.44 -9.58 7.67
N LYS A 3 21.20 -9.76 8.16
CA LYS A 3 20.04 -9.93 7.29
C LYS A 3 19.84 -8.66 6.48
N GLN A 4 19.54 -8.81 5.19
CA GLN A 4 19.13 -7.67 4.38
C GLN A 4 17.74 -7.22 4.85
N PRO A 5 17.49 -5.91 4.93
CA PRO A 5 16.18 -5.40 5.31
C PRO A 5 15.15 -5.71 4.23
N GLU A 6 13.94 -6.01 4.67
CA GLU A 6 12.74 -6.18 3.86
C GLU A 6 11.94 -4.88 3.85
N ILE A 7 11.32 -4.59 2.71
CA ILE A 7 10.46 -3.42 2.52
C ILE A 7 9.03 -3.80 2.91
N ILE A 8 8.44 -3.04 3.83
CA ILE A 8 7.04 -3.17 4.19
C ILE A 8 6.32 -1.88 3.82
N VAL A 9 5.26 -1.99 3.03
CA VAL A 9 4.46 -0.85 2.57
C VAL A 9 3.01 -0.98 2.99
N LEU A 10 2.40 0.15 3.31
CA LEU A 10 0.97 0.30 3.53
C LEU A 10 0.49 1.56 2.83
N SER A 11 -0.73 1.51 2.29
CA SER A 11 -1.35 2.70 1.72
C SER A 11 -2.85 2.75 1.96
N ALA A 12 -3.41 3.96 1.95
CA ALA A 12 -4.84 4.20 2.02
C ALA A 12 -5.24 5.52 1.34
N ARG A 13 -6.55 5.73 1.17
CA ARG A 13 -7.11 6.99 0.63
C ARG A 13 -7.03 8.18 1.60
N ASP A 14 -6.80 7.92 2.88
CA ASP A 14 -6.74 8.96 3.91
C ASP A 14 -5.93 8.49 5.13
N LYS A 15 -5.48 9.43 5.96
CA LYS A 15 -4.67 9.15 7.16
C LYS A 15 -5.38 8.24 8.17
N ILE A 16 -6.70 8.34 8.29
CA ILE A 16 -7.49 7.56 9.25
C ILE A 16 -7.46 6.09 8.83
N ARG A 17 -7.77 5.82 7.56
CA ARG A 17 -7.72 4.45 7.00
C ARG A 17 -6.31 3.88 6.94
N LEU A 18 -5.28 4.71 6.74
CA LEU A 18 -3.89 4.27 6.83
C LEU A 18 -3.57 3.78 8.24
N ARG A 19 -3.99 4.53 9.26
CA ARG A 19 -3.83 4.12 10.66
C ARG A 19 -4.61 2.84 11.00
N ASP A 20 -5.82 2.68 10.47
CA ASP A 20 -6.59 1.44 10.60
C ASP A 20 -5.90 0.23 9.95
N GLN A 21 -5.27 0.42 8.78
CA GLN A 21 -4.47 -0.60 8.10
C GLN A 21 -3.28 -1.02 8.96
N VAL A 22 -2.54 -0.06 9.51
CA VAL A 22 -1.40 -0.32 10.41
C VAL A 22 -1.85 -1.15 11.61
N GLN A 23 -2.94 -0.74 12.29
CA GLN A 23 -3.49 -1.47 13.43
C GLN A 23 -3.89 -2.91 13.08
N ARG A 24 -4.54 -3.11 11.93
CA ARG A 24 -4.95 -4.44 11.47
C ARG A 24 -3.76 -5.33 11.17
N LEU A 25 -2.72 -4.79 10.52
CA LEU A 25 -1.50 -5.52 10.23
C LEU A 25 -0.79 -5.93 11.53
N ALA A 26 -0.57 -4.99 12.45
CA ALA A 26 0.05 -5.26 13.75
C ALA A 26 -0.70 -6.38 14.51
N THR A 27 -2.02 -6.26 14.61
CA THR A 27 -2.88 -7.26 15.26
C THR A 27 -2.79 -8.64 14.59
N THR A 28 -2.62 -8.68 13.27
CA THR A 28 -2.53 -9.95 12.53
C THR A 28 -1.18 -10.61 12.69
N ILE A 29 -0.11 -9.82 12.73
CA ILE A 29 1.24 -10.31 12.99
C ILE A 29 1.31 -10.98 14.37
N ASP A 30 0.80 -10.29 15.39
CA ASP A 30 0.71 -10.82 16.76
C ASP A 30 -0.12 -12.12 16.82
N LYS A 31 -1.34 -12.12 16.25
CA LYS A 31 -2.24 -13.28 16.30
C LYS A 31 -1.76 -14.49 15.51
N ARG A 32 -1.19 -14.29 14.32
CA ARG A 32 -0.79 -15.40 13.44
C ARG A 32 0.59 -15.95 13.76
N LYS A 33 1.33 -15.34 14.68
CA LYS A 33 2.66 -15.77 15.11
C LYS A 33 3.61 -15.97 13.92
N PHE A 34 3.63 -14.99 13.01
CA PHE A 34 4.59 -15.03 11.90
C PHE A 34 6.02 -15.09 12.43
N THR A 35 6.88 -15.73 11.66
CA THR A 35 8.30 -15.83 11.95
C THR A 35 9.08 -15.01 10.93
N ASP A 36 10.37 -14.78 11.19
CA ASP A 36 11.20 -14.07 10.23
C ASP A 36 11.28 -14.76 8.85
N ALA A 37 10.95 -16.05 8.75
CA ALA A 37 10.88 -16.76 7.47
C ALA A 37 9.69 -16.28 6.61
N ASP A 38 8.67 -15.68 7.21
CA ASP A 38 7.50 -15.15 6.53
C ASP A 38 7.71 -13.72 6.02
N LEU A 39 8.75 -13.02 6.48
CA LEU A 39 8.93 -11.59 6.26
C LEU A 39 8.99 -11.23 4.76
N THR A 40 9.70 -12.02 3.96
CA THR A 40 9.76 -11.84 2.51
C THR A 40 8.39 -12.07 1.84
N ASN A 41 7.59 -13.02 2.32
CA ASN A 41 6.23 -13.25 1.80
C ASN A 41 5.27 -12.12 2.19
N ILE A 42 5.44 -11.54 3.39
CA ILE A 42 4.70 -10.34 3.83
C ILE A 42 5.06 -9.16 2.91
N SER A 43 6.35 -8.89 2.74
CA SER A 43 6.92 -7.86 1.85
C SER A 43 6.35 -7.99 0.44
N TYR A 44 6.48 -9.16 -0.18
CA TYR A 44 5.94 -9.45 -1.51
C TYR A 44 4.44 -9.22 -1.62
N THR A 45 3.67 -9.69 -0.63
CA THR A 45 2.21 -9.54 -0.63
C THR A 45 1.78 -8.07 -0.57
N LEU A 46 2.49 -7.25 0.20
CA LEU A 46 2.17 -5.83 0.35
C LEU A 46 2.65 -5.00 -0.84
N LEU A 47 3.81 -5.34 -1.43
CA LEU A 47 4.39 -4.61 -2.56
C LEU A 47 3.68 -4.90 -3.89
N VAL A 48 3.37 -6.16 -4.15
CA VAL A 48 2.83 -6.61 -5.46
C VAL A 48 1.34 -6.92 -5.37
N GLY A 49 0.86 -7.39 -4.22
CA GLY A 49 -0.50 -7.90 -4.05
C GLY A 49 -1.52 -6.87 -3.57
N ARG A 50 -1.18 -5.58 -3.52
CA ARG A 50 -2.05 -4.49 -3.03
C ARG A 50 -1.98 -3.28 -3.96
N GLU A 51 -3.10 -2.57 -4.05
CA GLU A 51 -3.16 -1.26 -4.70
C GLU A 51 -2.43 -0.21 -3.85
N HIS A 52 -1.64 0.65 -4.50
CA HIS A 52 -0.86 1.71 -3.84
C HIS A 52 -1.56 3.06 -3.92
N MET A 53 -2.33 3.37 -2.87
CA MET A 53 -3.15 4.58 -2.74
C MET A 53 -2.33 5.84 -2.37
N GLU A 54 -3.03 6.94 -2.10
CA GLU A 54 -2.49 8.29 -1.93
C GLU A 54 -1.63 8.44 -0.67
N TYR A 55 -2.12 8.00 0.48
CA TYR A 55 -1.39 8.11 1.74
C TYR A 55 -0.56 6.86 1.91
N ARG A 56 0.76 7.02 1.91
CA ARG A 56 1.73 5.93 1.83
C ARG A 56 2.61 5.93 3.08
N LEU A 57 2.81 4.75 3.64
CA LEU A 57 3.75 4.45 4.71
C LEU A 57 4.68 3.33 4.25
N ALA A 58 5.98 3.51 4.45
CA ALA A 58 7.00 2.53 4.15
C ALA A 58 7.97 2.35 5.32
N LEU A 59 8.36 1.10 5.56
CA LEU A 59 9.27 0.65 6.62
C LEU A 59 10.36 -0.24 6.03
N LEU A 60 11.55 -0.14 6.59
CA LEU A 60 12.62 -1.13 6.43
C LEU A 60 12.73 -1.94 7.71
N VAL A 61 12.68 -3.27 7.62
CA VAL A 61 12.70 -4.15 8.79
C VAL A 61 13.54 -5.39 8.52
N THR A 62 14.22 -5.91 9.53
CA THR A 62 15.07 -7.10 9.44
C THR A 62 14.47 -8.31 10.16
N SER A 63 13.41 -8.11 10.93
CA SER A 63 12.70 -9.16 11.69
C SER A 63 11.22 -8.84 11.87
N ILE A 64 10.43 -9.86 12.21
CA ILE A 64 9.01 -9.69 12.57
C ILE A 64 8.86 -8.83 13.84
N LYS A 65 9.77 -9.00 14.80
CA LYS A 65 9.76 -8.21 16.04
C LYS A 65 9.95 -6.72 15.75
N GLU A 66 10.93 -6.38 14.92
CA GLU A 66 11.17 -5.00 14.49
C GLU A 66 9.97 -4.43 13.74
N LEU A 67 9.33 -5.23 12.88
CA LEU A 67 8.10 -4.82 12.20
C LEU A 67 6.99 -4.50 13.19
N GLU A 68 6.75 -5.37 14.16
CA GLU A 68 5.74 -5.16 15.20
C GLU A 68 6.01 -3.88 16.00
N GLU A 69 7.25 -3.67 16.45
CA GLU A 69 7.68 -2.48 17.18
C GLU A 69 7.43 -1.19 16.38
N LYS A 70 7.81 -1.17 15.09
CA LYS A 70 7.58 -0.01 14.21
C LYS A 70 6.10 0.26 13.96
N LEU A 71 5.27 -0.78 13.77
CA LEU A 71 3.84 -0.61 13.58
C LEU A 71 3.16 -0.04 14.85
N TYR A 72 3.50 -0.55 16.04
CA TYR A 72 2.94 -0.02 17.29
C TYR A 72 3.42 1.40 17.60
N SER A 73 4.66 1.74 17.27
CA SER A 73 5.17 3.10 17.46
C SER A 73 4.46 4.11 16.54
N TYR A 74 4.17 3.72 15.29
CA TYR A 74 3.32 4.52 14.40
C TYR A 74 1.91 4.72 14.99
N ILE A 75 1.33 3.67 15.59
CA ILE A 75 0.04 3.78 16.28
C ILE A 75 0.16 4.67 17.52
N ALA A 76 1.26 4.65 18.26
CA ALA A 76 1.46 5.53 19.42
C ALA A 76 1.64 7.01 19.03
N GLY A 77 1.89 7.30 17.75
CA GLY A 77 2.24 8.66 17.28
C GLY A 77 3.69 9.03 17.58
N GLU A 78 4.55 8.04 17.84
CA GLU A 78 5.97 8.19 18.09
C GLU A 78 6.76 8.22 16.77
N GLU A 79 6.27 8.99 15.81
CA GLU A 79 6.81 9.02 14.44
C GLU A 79 8.19 9.71 14.36
N ALA A 80 8.54 10.51 15.38
CA ALA A 80 9.78 11.28 15.41
C ALA A 80 11.03 10.47 15.78
N THR A 81 10.87 9.22 16.26
CA THR A 81 11.97 8.41 16.82
C THR A 81 12.37 7.23 15.94
N ILE A 82 11.63 6.96 14.86
CA ILE A 82 11.80 5.79 13.99
C ILE A 82 11.80 6.25 12.54
N ASP A 83 12.65 5.63 11.73
CA ASP A 83 12.73 5.88 10.29
C ASP A 83 11.46 5.39 9.58
N PHE A 84 10.48 6.29 9.48
CA PHE A 84 9.28 6.14 8.68
C PHE A 84 9.42 6.93 7.38
N PHE A 85 9.17 6.28 6.25
CA PHE A 85 8.94 6.99 4.99
C PHE A 85 7.43 7.23 4.87
N GLN A 86 7.02 8.49 4.82
CA GLN A 86 5.61 8.86 4.71
C GLN A 86 5.40 9.98 3.70
N GLY A 87 4.29 9.92 2.97
CA GLY A 87 3.92 10.96 2.02
C GLY A 87 2.48 10.83 1.56
N ALA A 88 1.97 11.94 1.04
CA ALA A 88 0.78 11.93 0.20
C ALA A 88 1.26 11.98 -1.26
N ALA A 89 0.85 11.01 -2.07
CA ALA A 89 1.13 10.95 -3.49
C ALA A 89 0.28 11.99 -4.25
N HIS A 90 0.51 13.27 -3.98
CA HIS A 90 -0.14 14.41 -4.63
C HIS A 90 0.96 15.28 -5.25
N GLY A 91 1.17 15.15 -6.56
CA GLY A 91 2.17 15.91 -7.29
C GLY A 91 3.57 15.30 -7.22
N ASN A 92 3.96 14.60 -8.27
CA ASN A 92 5.34 14.16 -8.52
C ASN A 92 6.07 15.07 -9.54
N ASP A 93 5.47 16.21 -9.89
CA ASP A 93 5.96 17.14 -10.90
C ASP A 93 7.37 17.66 -10.58
N ASP A 94 7.67 17.91 -9.29
CA ASP A 94 9.00 18.34 -8.85
C ASP A 94 10.07 17.28 -9.13
N ILE A 95 9.74 15.99 -8.94
CA ILE A 95 10.68 14.89 -9.24
C ILE A 95 10.83 14.73 -10.76
N LEU A 96 9.73 14.73 -11.49
CA LEU A 96 9.75 14.63 -12.96
C LEU A 96 10.55 15.77 -13.60
N SER A 97 10.50 16.98 -13.02
CA SER A 97 11.27 18.14 -13.51
C SER A 97 12.79 17.94 -13.40
N VAL A 98 13.26 17.18 -12.40
CA VAL A 98 14.69 16.89 -12.18
C VAL A 98 15.19 15.83 -13.15
N PHE A 99 14.38 14.81 -13.44
CA PHE A 99 14.75 13.71 -14.32
C PHE A 99 14.46 13.98 -15.81
N GLY A 100 13.74 15.06 -16.12
CA GLY A 100 13.47 15.55 -17.48
C GLY A 100 12.51 14.68 -18.30
N LYS A 101 12.69 13.35 -18.28
CA LYS A 101 11.88 12.34 -18.97
C LYS A 101 11.59 11.16 -18.05
N GLU A 102 10.43 10.53 -18.27
CA GLU A 102 9.99 9.36 -17.51
C GLU A 102 10.93 8.14 -17.68
N GLU A 103 11.48 7.94 -18.88
CA GLU A 103 12.43 6.83 -19.15
C GLU A 103 13.73 6.93 -18.35
N GLU A 104 14.27 8.13 -18.18
CA GLU A 104 15.49 8.39 -17.40
C GLU A 104 15.24 8.13 -15.91
N LEU A 105 14.07 8.54 -15.42
CA LEU A 105 13.63 8.24 -14.06
C LEU A 105 13.48 6.74 -13.83
N GLN A 106 12.84 6.01 -14.75
CA GLN A 106 12.68 4.56 -14.61
C GLN A 106 14.03 3.83 -14.63
N THR A 107 14.94 4.22 -15.52
CA THR A 107 16.31 3.68 -15.55
C THR A 107 17.05 3.95 -14.24
N ALA A 108 16.86 5.13 -13.63
CA ALA A 108 17.45 5.45 -12.34
C ALA A 108 16.86 4.59 -11.21
N ILE A 109 15.55 4.35 -11.21
CA ILE A 109 14.86 3.49 -10.23
C ILE A 109 15.34 2.04 -10.33
N GLU A 110 15.48 1.51 -11.54
CA GLU A 110 16.02 0.15 -11.76
C GLU A 110 17.42 0.00 -11.16
N LYS A 111 18.31 0.96 -11.44
CA LYS A 111 19.66 0.97 -10.84
C LYS A 111 19.62 1.07 -9.33
N LEU A 112 18.68 1.83 -8.76
CA LEU A 112 18.52 1.91 -7.30
C LEU A 112 18.06 0.58 -6.71
N LEU A 113 17.12 -0.12 -7.37
CA LEU A 113 16.64 -1.45 -6.97
C LEU A 113 17.77 -2.48 -7.01
N GLU A 114 18.55 -2.53 -8.10
CA GLU A 114 19.71 -3.42 -8.24
C GLU A 114 20.75 -3.18 -7.15
N ASN A 115 21.03 -1.91 -6.84
CA ASN A 115 21.99 -1.52 -5.80
C ASN A 115 21.42 -1.54 -4.38
N LYS A 116 20.17 -2.01 -4.20
CA LYS A 116 19.47 -2.12 -2.91
C LYS A 116 19.45 -0.80 -2.12
N LYS A 117 19.32 0.32 -2.81
CA LYS A 117 19.25 1.67 -2.23
C LYS A 117 17.83 1.99 -1.76
N TYR A 118 17.30 1.17 -0.86
CA TYR A 118 15.87 1.17 -0.53
C TYR A 118 15.36 2.51 0.00
N GLU A 119 16.11 3.22 0.84
CA GLU A 119 15.68 4.52 1.40
C GLU A 119 15.27 5.52 0.30
N ARG A 120 16.07 5.63 -0.76
CA ARG A 120 15.78 6.54 -1.87
C ARG A 120 14.56 6.12 -2.68
N ILE A 121 14.38 4.80 -2.85
CA ILE A 121 13.24 4.20 -3.55
C ILE A 121 11.96 4.46 -2.76
N LEU A 122 11.99 4.32 -1.43
CA LEU A 122 10.85 4.57 -0.55
C LEU A 122 10.50 6.07 -0.48
N ASP A 123 11.49 6.96 -0.50
CA ASP A 123 11.26 8.41 -0.64
C ASP A 123 10.51 8.74 -1.94
N PHE A 124 10.92 8.16 -3.08
CA PHE A 124 10.22 8.37 -4.35
C PHE A 124 8.83 7.76 -4.36
N TRP A 125 8.68 6.53 -3.87
CA TRP A 125 7.40 5.84 -3.82
C TRP A 125 6.39 6.58 -2.93
N THR A 126 6.81 7.06 -1.75
CA THR A 126 5.90 7.81 -0.86
C THR A 126 5.46 9.15 -1.43
N LYS A 127 6.24 9.73 -2.36
CA LYS A 127 5.90 10.93 -3.15
C LYS A 127 5.07 10.63 -4.41
N GLY A 128 4.66 9.39 -4.62
CA GLY A 128 3.73 9.02 -5.69
C GLY A 128 4.38 8.45 -6.95
N ILE A 129 5.71 8.31 -7.00
CA ILE A 129 6.37 7.65 -8.13
C ILE A 129 5.92 6.18 -8.21
N SER A 130 5.57 5.74 -9.41
CA SER A 130 5.22 4.35 -9.68
C SER A 130 6.50 3.51 -9.80
N ILE A 131 6.52 2.38 -9.09
CA ILE A 131 7.66 1.47 -9.03
C ILE A 131 7.17 0.07 -9.37
N ASP A 132 7.80 -0.57 -10.35
CA ASP A 132 7.54 -1.98 -10.65
C ASP A 132 8.27 -2.88 -9.64
N TRP A 133 7.57 -3.19 -8.56
CA TRP A 133 8.11 -4.00 -7.47
C TRP A 133 8.43 -5.45 -7.86
N ASN A 134 7.92 -5.97 -8.99
CA ASN A 134 8.26 -7.33 -9.43
C ASN A 134 9.77 -7.49 -9.65
N LYS A 135 10.44 -6.44 -10.13
CA LYS A 135 11.88 -6.43 -10.40
C LYS A 135 12.74 -6.73 -9.17
N LEU A 136 12.25 -6.42 -7.97
CA LEU A 136 12.94 -6.75 -6.72
C LEU A 136 13.02 -8.27 -6.48
N PHE A 137 12.04 -9.02 -6.99
CA PHE A 137 11.87 -10.45 -6.74
C PHE A 137 12.29 -11.33 -7.91
N ASP A 138 12.44 -10.78 -9.12
CA ASP A 138 12.82 -11.53 -10.32
C ASP A 138 14.20 -12.20 -10.22
N GLN A 139 15.10 -11.64 -9.40
CA GLN A 139 16.44 -12.18 -9.19
C GLN A 139 16.50 -13.24 -8.08
N MET A 140 15.39 -13.53 -7.39
CA MET A 140 15.36 -14.53 -6.32
C MET A 140 15.29 -15.95 -6.89
N ALA A 141 16.14 -16.84 -6.37
CA ALA A 141 16.13 -18.26 -6.77
C ALA A 141 14.78 -18.95 -6.49
N VAL A 142 14.07 -18.51 -5.45
CA VAL A 142 12.71 -18.94 -5.14
C VAL A 142 11.84 -17.71 -5.02
N ARG A 143 10.80 -17.64 -5.85
CA ARG A 143 9.86 -16.52 -5.82
C ARG A 143 8.99 -16.60 -4.55
N PRO A 144 8.83 -15.50 -3.80
CA PRO A 144 7.90 -15.46 -2.68
C PRO A 144 6.47 -15.73 -3.15
N HIS A 145 5.62 -16.19 -2.24
CA HIS A 145 4.23 -16.47 -2.51
C HIS A 145 3.31 -15.54 -1.72
N PHE A 146 2.12 -15.29 -2.26
CA PHE A 146 1.12 -14.48 -1.56
C PHE A 146 0.65 -15.19 -0.29
N ILE A 147 0.50 -14.42 0.79
CA ILE A 147 -0.05 -14.90 2.06
C ILE A 147 -1.28 -14.08 2.45
N SER A 148 -2.12 -14.68 3.30
CA SER A 148 -3.32 -14.02 3.80
C SER A 148 -2.93 -12.96 4.85
N LEU A 149 -2.96 -11.70 4.42
CA LEU A 149 -2.84 -10.50 5.25
C LEU A 149 -4.20 -9.78 5.33
N PRO A 150 -4.40 -8.84 6.27
CA PRO A 150 -5.63 -8.07 6.38
C PRO A 150 -6.03 -7.41 5.06
N THR A 151 -7.34 -7.37 4.84
CA THR A 151 -7.93 -6.66 3.71
C THR A 151 -8.23 -5.21 4.10
N TYR A 152 -8.39 -4.39 3.07
CA TYR A 152 -8.62 -2.95 3.20
C TYR A 152 -9.83 -2.63 4.11
N PRO A 153 -9.70 -1.69 5.06
CA PRO A 153 -10.80 -1.25 5.91
C PRO A 153 -11.73 -0.32 5.11
N PHE A 154 -12.69 -0.90 4.38
CA PHE A 154 -13.72 -0.10 3.72
C PHE A 154 -14.51 0.73 4.75
N ALA A 155 -14.83 1.97 4.38
CA ALA A 155 -15.68 2.80 5.23
C ALA A 155 -17.05 2.14 5.40
N LYS A 156 -17.54 2.14 6.64
CA LYS A 156 -18.87 1.62 6.99
C LYS A 156 -19.95 2.66 6.72
N GLU A 157 -20.04 3.12 5.48
CA GLU A 157 -21.12 4.00 5.06
C GLU A 157 -22.38 3.17 4.80
N LYS A 158 -23.51 3.61 5.36
CA LYS A 158 -24.80 2.97 5.12
C LYS A 158 -25.32 3.45 3.76
N TYR A 159 -25.22 2.59 2.76
CA TYR A 159 -25.90 2.79 1.48
C TYR A 159 -27.26 2.09 1.54
N TRP A 160 -28.35 2.88 1.53
CA TRP A 160 -29.72 2.37 1.49
C TRP A 160 -30.42 2.86 0.21
N VAL A 161 -31.36 2.08 -0.33
CA VAL A 161 -32.19 2.53 -1.45
C VAL A 161 -32.97 3.78 -0.98
N PRO A 162 -32.96 4.90 -1.73
CA PRO A 162 -33.78 6.05 -1.42
C PRO A 162 -35.25 5.62 -1.34
N SER A 163 -35.97 6.06 -0.31
CA SER A 163 -37.35 5.63 -0.03
C SER A 163 -38.38 6.05 -1.08
N GLU A 164 -37.97 6.78 -2.12
CA GLU A 164 -38.83 7.17 -3.24
C GLU A 164 -38.34 6.57 -4.55
N ILE A 165 -38.83 5.35 -4.84
CA ILE A 165 -38.94 4.92 -6.22
C ILE A 165 -40.15 5.67 -6.78
N LYS A 166 -39.92 6.78 -7.50
CA LYS A 166 -40.96 7.35 -8.37
C LYS A 166 -41.29 6.30 -9.43
N GLN A 167 -42.39 5.58 -9.20
CA GLN A 167 -42.96 4.65 -10.17
C GLN A 167 -43.19 5.41 -11.49
N PRO A 168 -42.73 4.90 -12.64
CA PRO A 168 -43.05 5.51 -13.92
C PRO A 168 -44.58 5.46 -14.11
N SER A 169 -45.18 6.64 -14.25
CA SER A 169 -46.61 6.81 -14.49
C SER A 169 -47.04 6.00 -15.71
N ALA A 170 -47.98 5.07 -15.49
CA ALA A 170 -48.55 4.22 -16.52
C ALA A 170 -49.18 5.07 -17.63
N VAL A 171 -48.74 4.85 -18.88
CA VAL A 171 -49.38 5.40 -20.07
C VAL A 171 -50.76 4.73 -20.18
N SER A 172 -51.83 5.53 -20.09
CA SER A 172 -53.20 5.06 -20.32
C SER A 172 -53.39 4.72 -21.79
N THR A 173 -53.63 3.45 -22.10
CA THR A 173 -54.03 2.99 -23.43
C THR A 173 -55.52 3.27 -23.62
N ASN A 174 -55.87 4.32 -24.37
CA ASN A 174 -57.26 4.54 -24.79
C ASN A 174 -57.64 3.56 -25.92
N GLN A 175 -58.79 2.90 -25.74
CA GLN A 175 -59.46 2.07 -26.73
C GLN A 175 -60.00 2.90 -27.93
N LEU A 176 -59.83 2.35 -29.13
CA LEU A 176 -60.74 2.46 -30.29
C LEU A 176 -61.11 0.99 -30.58
N GLY A 177 -62.36 0.51 -30.65
CA GLY A 177 -63.61 1.12 -31.07
C GLY A 177 -64.15 0.23 -32.20
N ILE A 178 -65.06 -0.71 -31.89
CA ILE A 178 -66.16 -1.22 -32.73
C ILE A 178 -67.27 -1.67 -31.78
#